data_AF-A0A1C5MBP7-F1
#
_entry.id   AF-A0A1C5MBP7-F1
#
_cell.length_a   1.000
_cell.length_b   1.000
_cell.length_c   1.000
_cell.angle_alpha   90.00
_cell.angle_beta   90.00
_cell.angle_gamma   90.00
#
_symmetry.space_group_name_H-M   'P 1'
#
loop_
_entity.id
_entity.type
_entity.pdbx_description
1 polymer ?
#
loop_
_entity_poly.entity_id
_entity_poly.type
_entity_poly.pdbx_seq_one_letter_code
_entity_poly.pdbx_strand_id
1 'polypeptide(L)'
;MNELEVLKKALPEMVSIMNALPGERFDMKSAQTILIVQRRMEQSELSKQLGIFVQLLSKNEPATMDDLVAAAVAYIRIKTLVEGNETGYSPVIVRDLVKEYKTQQTKLKNILRLSKVNILTAESYQRAVIEKTILKSERFLSAFEKEIQDLEEVIAKEPKSLIKPKEPDPITEDVKELPTKPRKFRGIQVPKRIVGFWEEVQKKNQVTQELKEEEARYASSRCREIPFYDSILNYSDKYICKDVPAFSLYKRRESIYFGKTENGAAGIYNNRDKSLFELMNVNEDFVQFMTTDLLGGEYQLTPFSGVEKEAMEVYFNFICACFEAYIGKLTTVMEYLKFKDYYNRLMLMRISLEEKQVADYYRALRLADSYMEYMRGYDLSVSDDREEIIQNITSEKNLNYLGDLQIILDNHVICSEAKEKIGQLQEEIRYFHGKEEEAEYIEETPVDFLGAKVIIQFLKEEKVIDEALFTSENLEQAVYDYLTRKAEVKKIGIDRNGERVFLFICRNGSVSIPVINRKMKENWKEADRDYYEAVEEKIANKILKLGETEDENGTY
;
A
#
# COMPACT_ATOMS: atom_id res chain seq x y z
N MET A 1 17.70 -7.18 8.73
CA MET A 1 16.78 -8.16 8.12
C MET A 1 15.73 -8.43 9.17
N ASN A 2 14.47 -8.09 8.91
CA ASN A 2 13.39 -8.20 9.89
C ASN A 2 12.94 -9.67 9.99
N GLU A 3 13.09 -10.29 11.16
CA GLU A 3 12.74 -11.70 11.41
C GLU A 3 11.27 -12.00 11.06
N LEU A 4 10.36 -11.06 11.33
CA LEU A 4 8.93 -11.20 11.01
C LEU A 4 8.69 -11.25 9.49
N GLU A 5 9.39 -10.46 8.69
CA GLU A 5 9.27 -10.50 7.22
C GLU A 5 9.76 -11.82 6.65
N VAL A 6 10.85 -12.37 7.19
CA VAL A 6 11.35 -13.69 6.79
C VAL A 6 10.33 -14.78 7.12
N LEU A 7 9.72 -14.72 8.31
CA LEU A 7 8.69 -15.68 8.71
C LEU A 7 7.42 -15.54 7.87
N LYS A 8 6.98 -14.32 7.52
CA LYS A 8 5.84 -14.10 6.61
C LYS A 8 6.04 -14.82 5.27
N LYS A 9 7.25 -14.76 4.70
CA LYS A 9 7.58 -15.48 3.47
C LYS A 9 7.61 -16.99 3.64
N ALA A 10 7.89 -17.49 4.84
CA ALA A 10 7.93 -18.93 5.14
C ALA A 10 6.55 -19.53 5.47
N LEU A 11 5.56 -18.73 5.91
CA LEU A 11 4.22 -19.21 6.29
C LEU A 11 3.55 -20.11 5.23
N PRO A 12 3.59 -19.78 3.92
CA PRO A 12 2.99 -20.63 2.89
C PRO A 12 3.63 -22.02 2.80
N GLU A 13 4.90 -22.18 3.16
CA GLU A 13 5.56 -23.49 3.21
C GLU A 13 5.25 -24.23 4.52
N MET A 14 5.17 -23.50 5.64
CA MET A 14 4.90 -24.09 6.96
C MET A 14 3.52 -24.74 7.05
N VAL A 15 2.53 -24.26 6.28
CA VAL A 15 1.17 -24.84 6.24
C VAL A 15 1.16 -26.32 5.83
N SER A 16 2.22 -26.80 5.15
CA SER A 16 2.38 -28.20 4.75
C SER A 16 2.29 -29.19 5.92
N ILE A 17 2.53 -28.74 7.16
CA ILE A 17 2.32 -29.56 8.36
C ILE A 17 0.88 -30.08 8.49
N MET A 18 -0.10 -29.32 8.00
CA MET A 18 -1.50 -29.72 8.00
C MET A 18 -1.74 -30.95 7.12
N ASN A 19 -0.87 -31.17 6.12
CA ASN A 19 -0.97 -32.27 5.16
C ASN A 19 -0.05 -33.45 5.48
N ALA A 20 0.96 -33.27 6.34
CA ALA A 20 1.88 -34.33 6.75
C ALA A 20 1.16 -35.58 7.31
N LEU A 21 1.73 -36.77 7.11
CA LEU A 21 1.17 -38.03 7.60
C LEU A 21 2.05 -38.65 8.69
N PRO A 22 1.44 -39.32 9.69
CA PRO A 22 2.19 -40.01 10.73
C PRO A 22 2.99 -41.18 10.15
N GLY A 23 4.25 -41.30 10.59
CA GLY A 23 5.19 -42.30 10.12
C GLY A 23 5.98 -41.91 8.86
N GLU A 24 5.82 -40.68 8.37
CA GLU A 24 6.65 -40.08 7.32
C GLU A 24 7.59 -39.04 7.91
N ARG A 25 8.71 -38.79 7.22
CA ARG A 25 9.61 -37.69 7.57
C ARG A 25 9.01 -36.38 7.08
N PHE A 26 9.07 -35.33 7.89
CA PHE A 26 8.61 -34.00 7.52
C PHE A 26 9.82 -33.13 7.16
N ASP A 27 9.88 -32.66 5.92
CA ASP A 27 10.96 -31.82 5.40
C ASP A 27 10.39 -30.57 4.71
N MET A 28 11.12 -29.45 4.81
CA MET A 28 10.81 -28.20 4.12
C MET A 28 12.10 -27.47 3.70
N LYS A 29 12.05 -26.73 2.60
CA LYS A 29 13.19 -25.96 2.07
C LYS A 29 13.64 -24.87 3.05
N SER A 30 12.69 -24.19 3.69
CA SER A 30 12.98 -23.11 4.65
C SER A 30 13.39 -23.59 6.04
N ALA A 31 13.63 -24.89 6.26
CA ALA A 31 13.91 -25.45 7.59
C ALA A 31 15.11 -24.78 8.28
N GLN A 32 16.22 -24.60 7.54
CA GLN A 32 17.41 -23.95 8.08
C GLN A 32 17.18 -22.46 8.35
N THR A 33 16.42 -21.77 7.49
CA THR A 33 16.07 -20.36 7.66
C THR A 33 15.27 -20.16 8.94
N ILE A 34 14.24 -20.98 9.18
CA ILE A 34 13.41 -20.92 10.39
C ILE A 34 14.24 -21.20 11.64
N LEU A 35 15.14 -22.19 11.60
CA LEU A 35 16.06 -22.50 12.70
C LEU A 35 16.99 -21.32 13.02
N ILE A 36 17.53 -20.64 12.00
CA ILE A 36 18.39 -19.47 12.19
C ILE A 36 17.60 -18.30 12.79
N VAL A 37 16.39 -18.04 12.28
CA VAL A 37 15.51 -16.98 12.80
C VAL A 37 15.19 -17.24 14.27
N GLN A 38 14.74 -18.45 14.61
CA GLN A 38 14.41 -18.84 15.99
C GLN A 38 15.57 -18.59 16.97
N ARG A 39 16.82 -18.87 16.56
CA ARG A 39 18.01 -18.67 17.39
C ARG A 39 18.42 -17.21 17.58
N ARG A 40 18.03 -16.33 16.66
CA ARG A 40 18.36 -14.90 16.71
C ARG A 40 17.31 -14.08 17.45
N MET A 41 16.08 -14.56 17.48
CA MET A 41 14.98 -13.89 18.15
C MET A 41 15.15 -13.85 19.68
N GLU A 42 14.71 -12.75 20.28
CA GLU A 42 14.57 -12.65 21.73
C GLU A 42 13.53 -13.65 22.26
N GLN A 43 13.64 -13.97 23.56
CA GLN A 43 12.72 -14.88 24.23
C GLN A 43 11.31 -14.28 24.27
N SER A 44 10.46 -14.76 23.37
CA SER A 44 9.07 -14.34 23.18
C SER A 44 8.17 -15.55 22.94
N GLU A 45 6.85 -15.36 22.99
CA GLU A 45 5.89 -16.40 22.63
C GLU A 45 6.14 -16.93 21.22
N LEU A 46 6.42 -16.06 20.25
CA LEU A 46 6.75 -16.46 18.88
C LEU A 46 8.02 -17.34 18.85
N SER A 47 9.08 -16.98 19.57
CA SER A 47 10.30 -17.79 19.67
C SER A 47 10.05 -19.17 20.31
N LYS A 48 9.18 -19.24 21.34
CA LYS A 48 8.77 -20.51 21.95
C LYS A 48 8.03 -21.41 20.97
N GLN A 49 7.07 -20.86 20.21
CA GLN A 49 6.31 -21.64 19.23
C GLN A 49 7.19 -22.11 18.07
N LEU A 50 8.08 -21.25 17.58
CA LEU A 50 9.09 -21.64 16.59
C LEU A 50 9.99 -22.77 17.14
N GLY A 51 10.35 -22.73 18.41
CA GLY A 51 11.09 -23.80 19.07
C GLY A 51 10.38 -25.16 18.99
N ILE A 52 9.07 -25.20 19.27
CA ILE A 52 8.26 -26.42 19.15
C ILE A 52 8.22 -26.90 17.70
N PHE A 53 7.99 -26.00 16.74
CA PHE A 53 7.94 -26.35 15.32
C PHE A 53 9.29 -26.87 14.80
N VAL A 54 10.39 -26.25 15.23
CA VAL A 54 11.77 -26.62 14.85
C VAL A 54 12.20 -27.97 15.42
N GLN A 55 11.63 -28.42 16.55
CA GLN A 55 11.88 -29.76 17.07
C GLN A 55 11.46 -30.84 16.06
N LEU A 56 10.33 -30.66 15.38
CA LEU A 56 9.91 -31.57 14.31
C LEU A 56 10.89 -31.51 13.13
N LEU A 57 11.29 -30.31 12.69
CA LEU A 57 12.20 -30.11 11.56
C LEU A 57 13.60 -30.70 11.78
N SER A 58 14.04 -30.76 13.03
CA SER A 58 15.37 -31.26 13.40
C SER A 58 15.39 -32.77 13.63
N LYS A 59 14.24 -33.44 13.56
CA LYS A 59 14.10 -34.87 13.83
C LYS A 59 14.51 -35.67 12.59
N ASN A 60 15.46 -36.59 12.76
CA ASN A 60 15.87 -37.51 11.69
C ASN A 60 14.99 -38.76 11.60
N GLU A 61 14.06 -38.93 12.54
CA GLU A 61 13.12 -40.06 12.61
C GLU A 61 11.76 -39.69 12.01
N PRO A 62 10.95 -40.67 11.60
CA PRO A 62 9.58 -40.43 11.16
C PRO A 62 8.75 -39.70 12.23
N ALA A 63 7.94 -38.74 11.79
CA ALA A 63 7.10 -37.95 12.67
C ALA A 63 6.01 -38.83 13.30
N THR A 64 5.91 -38.81 14.63
CA THR A 64 4.81 -39.45 15.36
C THR A 64 3.57 -38.57 15.30
N MET A 65 2.40 -39.14 15.62
CA MET A 65 1.16 -38.36 15.69
C MET A 65 1.27 -37.19 16.67
N ASP A 66 1.92 -37.39 17.81
CA ASP A 66 2.07 -36.34 18.83
C ASP A 66 3.00 -35.22 18.36
N ASP A 67 4.07 -35.56 17.62
CA ASP A 67 4.94 -34.54 17.00
C ASP A 67 4.15 -33.66 16.02
N LEU A 68 3.31 -34.28 15.18
CA LEU A 68 2.49 -33.59 14.19
C LEU A 68 1.44 -32.69 14.86
N VAL A 69 0.79 -33.17 15.93
CA VAL A 69 -0.18 -32.38 16.71
C VAL A 69 0.50 -31.15 17.32
N ALA A 70 1.65 -31.33 17.98
CA ALA A 70 2.38 -30.24 18.60
C ALA A 70 2.83 -29.19 17.57
N ALA A 71 3.33 -29.64 16.41
CA ALA A 71 3.75 -28.76 15.33
C ALA A 71 2.57 -28.03 14.67
N ALA A 72 1.41 -28.68 14.51
CA ALA A 72 0.21 -28.04 13.96
C ALA A 72 -0.34 -26.93 14.88
N VAL A 73 -0.39 -27.19 16.20
CA VAL A 73 -0.76 -26.17 17.20
C VAL A 73 0.24 -25.01 17.18
N ALA A 74 1.54 -25.32 17.16
CA ALA A 74 2.58 -24.30 17.08
C ALA A 74 2.48 -23.47 15.79
N TYR A 75 2.22 -24.10 14.65
CA TYR A 75 2.05 -23.41 13.37
C TYR A 75 0.91 -22.39 13.40
N ILE A 76 -0.27 -22.76 13.90
CA ILE A 76 -1.41 -21.82 13.97
C ILE A 76 -1.05 -20.61 14.83
N ARG A 77 -0.42 -20.85 15.99
CA ARG A 77 0.06 -19.79 16.88
C ARG A 77 1.11 -18.89 16.22
N ILE A 78 2.06 -19.47 15.46
CA ILE A 78 3.06 -18.72 14.70
C ILE A 78 2.38 -17.86 13.63
N LYS A 79 1.47 -18.44 12.85
CA LYS A 79 0.72 -17.74 11.79
C LYS A 79 0.03 -16.51 12.35
N THR A 80 -0.76 -16.65 13.43
CA THR A 80 -1.50 -15.52 14.01
C THR A 80 -0.58 -14.41 14.51
N LEU A 81 0.54 -14.76 15.17
CA LEU A 81 1.52 -13.79 15.66
C LEU A 81 2.20 -13.04 14.50
N VAL A 82 2.63 -13.78 13.48
CA VAL A 82 3.34 -13.23 12.31
C VAL A 82 2.42 -12.34 11.45
N GLU A 83 1.15 -12.75 11.24
CA GLU A 83 0.15 -11.95 10.53
C GLU A 83 -0.23 -10.69 11.33
N GLY A 84 -0.28 -10.79 12.66
CA GLY A 84 -0.50 -9.67 13.58
C GLY A 84 0.68 -8.72 13.77
N ASN A 85 1.85 -9.01 13.17
CA ASN A 85 3.11 -8.28 13.43
C ASN A 85 3.49 -8.22 14.92
N GLU A 86 3.13 -9.24 15.70
CA GLU A 86 3.42 -9.32 17.14
C GLU A 86 4.32 -10.52 17.46
N THR A 87 5.12 -10.40 18.51
CA THR A 87 5.95 -11.49 19.04
C THR A 87 5.36 -12.12 20.31
N GLY A 88 4.32 -11.49 20.87
CA GLY A 88 3.61 -11.87 22.09
C GLY A 88 2.08 -11.86 21.92
N TYR A 89 1.35 -12.37 22.90
CA TYR A 89 -0.12 -12.39 22.86
C TYR A 89 -0.73 -11.14 23.48
N SER A 90 -1.16 -10.19 22.64
CA SER A 90 -2.11 -9.14 23.05
C SER A 90 -3.56 -9.66 23.09
N PRO A 91 -4.50 -8.98 23.77
CA PRO A 91 -5.92 -9.37 23.76
C PRO A 91 -6.55 -9.43 22.36
N VAL A 92 -5.98 -8.68 21.39
CA VAL A 92 -6.40 -8.73 19.99
C VAL A 92 -5.93 -10.04 19.35
N ILE A 93 -4.63 -10.35 19.46
CA ILE A 93 -4.06 -11.59 18.93
C ILE A 93 -4.73 -12.84 19.54
N VAL A 94 -5.08 -12.81 20.83
CA VAL A 94 -5.78 -13.93 21.48
C VAL A 94 -7.15 -14.19 20.81
N ARG A 95 -7.89 -13.14 20.44
CA ARG A 95 -9.17 -13.28 19.73
C ARG A 95 -8.96 -13.76 18.30
N ASP A 96 -7.96 -13.24 17.61
CA ASP A 96 -7.61 -13.67 16.26
C ASP A 96 -7.15 -15.13 16.23
N LEU A 97 -6.46 -15.58 17.29
CA LEU A 97 -6.05 -16.97 17.46
C LEU A 97 -7.26 -17.89 17.63
N VAL A 98 -8.26 -17.50 18.43
CA VAL A 98 -9.51 -18.25 18.57
C VAL A 98 -10.25 -18.33 17.23
N LYS A 99 -10.32 -17.23 16.48
CA LYS A 99 -10.92 -17.21 15.14
C LYS A 99 -10.19 -18.18 14.20
N GLU A 100 -8.87 -18.09 14.12
CA GLU A 100 -8.07 -18.95 13.25
C GLU A 100 -8.21 -20.43 13.63
N TYR A 101 -8.22 -20.80 14.91
CA TYR A 101 -8.49 -22.18 15.31
C TYR A 101 -9.89 -22.65 14.87
N LYS A 102 -10.93 -21.80 14.98
CA LYS A 102 -12.28 -22.12 14.49
C LYS A 102 -12.29 -22.33 12.97
N THR A 103 -11.57 -21.50 12.22
CA THR A 103 -11.36 -21.68 10.78
C THR A 103 -10.71 -23.03 10.49
N GLN A 104 -9.60 -23.37 11.17
CA GLN A 104 -8.91 -24.65 10.98
C GLN A 104 -9.77 -25.87 11.39
N GLN A 105 -10.62 -25.75 12.42
CA GLN A 105 -11.59 -26.79 12.77
C GLN A 105 -12.58 -27.04 11.63
N THR A 106 -13.09 -25.98 11.01
CA THR A 106 -13.98 -26.09 9.84
C THR A 106 -13.29 -26.83 8.70
N LYS A 107 -12.02 -26.51 8.41
CA LYS A 107 -11.23 -27.21 7.39
C LYS A 107 -11.05 -28.69 7.68
N LEU A 108 -10.70 -29.04 8.92
CA LEU A 108 -10.52 -30.44 9.30
C LEU A 108 -11.84 -31.23 9.25
N LYS A 109 -12.98 -30.60 9.59
CA LYS A 109 -14.30 -31.21 9.42
C LYS A 109 -14.61 -31.47 7.93
N ASN A 110 -14.28 -30.52 7.05
CA ASN A 110 -14.40 -30.67 5.60
C ASN A 110 -13.51 -31.81 5.07
N ILE A 111 -12.25 -31.90 5.49
CA ILE A 111 -11.34 -33.00 5.15
C ILE A 111 -11.92 -34.34 5.60
N LEU A 112 -12.41 -34.43 6.83
CA LEU A 112 -13.03 -35.65 7.35
C LEU A 112 -14.25 -36.08 6.55
N ARG A 113 -15.10 -35.11 6.17
CA ARG A 113 -16.28 -35.35 5.34
C ARG A 113 -15.88 -35.97 4.00
N LEU A 114 -14.96 -35.34 3.27
CA LEU A 114 -14.50 -35.81 1.97
C LEU A 114 -13.76 -37.15 2.06
N SER A 115 -12.87 -37.30 3.04
CA SER A 115 -12.11 -38.54 3.29
C SER A 115 -13.03 -39.73 3.56
N LYS A 116 -14.08 -39.54 4.36
CA LYS A 116 -15.08 -40.58 4.66
C LYS A 116 -15.93 -40.97 3.45
N VAL A 117 -16.10 -40.09 2.47
CA VAL A 117 -16.78 -40.41 1.21
C VAL A 117 -15.83 -41.16 0.28
N ASN A 118 -14.58 -40.70 0.14
CA ASN A 118 -13.59 -41.31 -0.74
C ASN A 118 -13.20 -42.74 -0.33
N ILE A 119 -13.20 -43.06 0.97
CA ILE A 119 -12.85 -44.41 1.44
C ILE A 119 -13.78 -45.51 0.88
N LEU A 120 -14.99 -45.15 0.46
CA LEU A 120 -15.99 -46.08 -0.06
C LEU A 120 -15.60 -46.66 -1.43
N THR A 121 -14.81 -45.92 -2.21
CA THR A 121 -14.43 -46.26 -3.58
C THR A 121 -12.92 -46.45 -3.76
N ALA A 122 -12.13 -46.27 -2.69
CA ALA A 122 -10.67 -46.36 -2.72
C ALA A 122 -10.15 -47.80 -2.74
N GLU A 123 -9.06 -48.02 -3.49
CA GLU A 123 -8.31 -49.28 -3.47
C GLU A 123 -7.61 -49.51 -2.12
N SER A 124 -7.20 -50.75 -1.82
CA SER A 124 -6.66 -51.15 -0.51
C SER A 124 -5.47 -50.30 -0.03
N TYR A 125 -4.57 -49.92 -0.93
CA TYR A 125 -3.44 -49.03 -0.61
C TYR A 125 -3.89 -47.60 -0.30
N GLN A 126 -4.76 -47.03 -1.15
CA GLN A 126 -5.30 -45.68 -0.95
C GLN A 126 -6.12 -45.59 0.34
N ARG A 127 -6.85 -46.66 0.68
CA ARG A 127 -7.63 -46.78 1.90
C ARG A 127 -6.78 -46.63 3.16
N ALA A 128 -5.61 -47.26 3.21
CA ALA A 128 -4.70 -47.13 4.36
C ALA A 128 -4.19 -45.70 4.55
N VAL A 129 -3.95 -44.97 3.45
CA VAL A 129 -3.55 -43.54 3.49
C VAL A 129 -4.72 -42.67 3.98
N ILE A 130 -5.92 -42.88 3.44
CA ILE A 130 -7.14 -42.15 3.84
C ILE A 130 -7.44 -42.38 5.33
N GLU A 131 -7.29 -43.61 5.84
CA GLU A 131 -7.49 -43.93 7.25
C GLU A 131 -6.49 -43.19 8.16
N LYS A 132 -5.22 -43.07 7.75
CA LYS A 132 -4.24 -42.24 8.46
C LYS A 132 -4.61 -40.76 8.45
N THR A 133 -5.09 -40.24 7.32
CA THR A 133 -5.56 -38.85 7.21
C THR A 133 -6.75 -38.59 8.13
N ILE A 134 -7.72 -39.50 8.18
CA ILE A 134 -8.87 -39.42 9.09
C ILE A 134 -8.41 -39.36 10.54
N LEU A 135 -7.57 -40.31 10.95
CA LEU A 135 -7.07 -40.38 12.32
C LEU A 135 -6.30 -39.12 12.71
N LYS A 136 -5.45 -38.60 11.82
CA LYS A 136 -4.72 -37.34 12.02
C LYS A 136 -5.67 -36.17 12.20
N SER A 137 -6.63 -36.00 11.28
CA SER A 137 -7.57 -34.89 11.31
C SER A 137 -8.44 -34.90 12.57
N GLU A 138 -8.85 -36.07 13.05
CA GLU A 138 -9.55 -36.22 14.35
C GLU A 138 -8.67 -35.80 15.53
N ARG A 139 -7.38 -36.18 15.53
CA ARG A 139 -6.43 -35.76 16.58
C ARG A 139 -6.17 -34.26 16.58
N PHE A 140 -6.03 -33.65 15.41
CA PHE A 140 -5.85 -32.21 15.28
C PHE A 140 -7.10 -31.46 15.77
N LEU A 141 -8.30 -31.93 15.40
CA LEU A 141 -9.56 -31.35 15.88
C LEU A 141 -9.66 -31.34 17.40
N SER A 142 -9.36 -32.46 18.06
CA SER A 142 -9.40 -32.54 19.53
C SER A 142 -8.37 -31.60 20.18
N ALA A 143 -7.18 -31.47 19.60
CA ALA A 143 -6.17 -30.54 20.10
C ALA A 143 -6.63 -29.08 19.96
N PHE A 144 -7.17 -28.70 18.79
CA PHE A 144 -7.65 -27.33 18.55
C PHE A 144 -8.87 -26.98 19.38
N GLU A 145 -9.77 -27.94 19.65
CA GLU A 145 -10.92 -27.73 20.53
C GLU A 145 -10.48 -27.41 21.96
N LYS A 146 -9.48 -28.14 22.46
CA LYS A 146 -8.89 -27.86 23.77
C LYS A 146 -8.25 -26.46 23.82
N GLU A 147 -7.49 -26.10 22.78
CA GLU A 147 -6.86 -24.78 22.67
C GLU A 147 -7.88 -23.64 22.66
N ILE A 148 -8.99 -23.79 21.94
CA ILE A 148 -10.09 -22.80 21.94
C ILE A 148 -10.69 -22.66 23.34
N GLN A 149 -10.98 -23.77 24.03
CA GLN A 149 -11.54 -23.74 25.38
C GLN A 149 -10.61 -23.01 26.36
N ASP A 150 -9.31 -23.33 26.32
CA ASP A 150 -8.31 -22.70 27.17
C ASP A 150 -8.22 -21.17 26.90
N LEU A 151 -8.26 -20.75 25.63
CA LEU A 151 -8.20 -19.32 25.26
C LEU A 151 -9.51 -18.56 25.59
N GLU A 152 -10.67 -19.17 25.36
CA GLU A 152 -11.97 -18.57 25.70
C GLU A 152 -12.11 -18.37 27.22
N GLU A 153 -11.56 -19.27 28.03
CA GLU A 153 -11.46 -19.07 29.48
C GLU A 153 -10.61 -17.86 29.86
N VAL A 154 -9.49 -17.63 29.17
CA VAL A 154 -8.63 -16.45 29.38
C VAL A 154 -9.40 -15.17 29.04
N ILE A 155 -10.07 -15.15 27.88
CA ILE A 155 -10.89 -14.00 27.45
C ILE A 155 -12.02 -13.72 28.46
N ALA A 156 -12.69 -14.76 28.97
CA ALA A 156 -13.80 -14.61 29.92
C ALA A 156 -13.36 -14.04 31.29
N LYS A 157 -12.08 -14.22 31.66
CA LYS A 157 -11.49 -13.71 32.90
C LYS A 157 -10.97 -12.26 32.77
N GLU A 158 -10.91 -11.69 31.56
CA GLU A 158 -10.58 -10.27 31.35
C GLU A 158 -11.78 -9.35 31.70
N PRO A 159 -11.58 -8.24 32.42
CA PRO A 159 -12.66 -7.32 32.76
C PRO A 159 -13.27 -6.69 31.50
N LYS A 160 -14.61 -6.81 31.37
CA LYS A 160 -15.44 -6.31 30.26
C LYS A 160 -15.52 -4.76 30.19
N SER A 161 -14.39 -4.05 30.12
CA SER A 161 -14.35 -2.59 29.95
C SER A 161 -13.89 -2.12 28.57
N LEU A 162 -13.75 -3.01 27.59
CA LEU A 162 -13.44 -2.68 26.19
C LEU A 162 -14.53 -3.14 25.19
N ILE A 163 -15.74 -3.41 25.69
CA ILE A 163 -16.88 -3.80 24.84
C ILE A 163 -17.65 -2.55 24.43
N LYS A 164 -17.31 -2.02 23.25
CA LYS A 164 -18.33 -1.58 22.30
C LYS A 164 -18.01 -2.20 20.94
N PRO A 165 -18.87 -3.05 20.39
CA PRO A 165 -18.89 -3.28 18.95
C PRO A 165 -19.11 -1.91 18.28
N LYS A 166 -18.34 -1.60 17.23
CA LYS A 166 -18.78 -0.59 16.26
C LYS A 166 -20.00 -1.19 15.57
N GLU A 167 -21.19 -0.77 15.99
CA GLU A 167 -22.36 -0.87 15.11
C GLU A 167 -22.04 -0.04 13.85
N PRO A 168 -22.37 -0.52 12.64
CA PRO A 168 -22.24 0.28 11.44
C PRO A 168 -23.13 1.52 11.58
N ASP A 169 -22.56 2.70 11.34
CA ASP A 169 -23.31 3.96 11.41
C ASP A 169 -24.52 3.88 10.47
N PRO A 170 -25.76 4.07 10.97
CA PRO A 170 -26.89 4.30 10.11
C PRO A 170 -26.67 5.62 9.39
N ILE A 171 -26.85 5.63 8.07
CA ILE A 171 -26.99 6.86 7.30
C ILE A 171 -28.26 7.55 7.80
N THR A 172 -28.10 8.57 8.63
CA THR A 172 -29.17 9.49 9.02
C THR A 172 -28.72 10.92 8.79
N GLU A 173 -29.43 11.61 7.89
CA GLU A 173 -29.40 13.06 7.75
C GLU A 173 -29.87 13.68 9.08
N ASP A 174 -28.96 14.28 9.85
CA ASP A 174 -29.32 15.00 11.08
C ASP A 174 -29.31 16.52 10.85
N VAL A 175 -30.54 17.05 10.78
CA VAL A 175 -30.88 18.46 10.96
C VAL A 175 -30.55 18.85 12.41
N LYS A 176 -29.61 19.78 12.61
CA LYS A 176 -29.22 20.27 13.95
C LYS A 176 -30.29 21.19 14.56
N GLU A 177 -30.93 20.76 15.64
CA GLU A 177 -31.56 21.64 16.63
C GLU A 177 -30.54 22.08 17.71
N LEU A 178 -30.57 23.37 18.07
CA LEU A 178 -29.71 24.01 19.08
C LEU A 178 -30.24 23.80 20.51
N PRO A 179 -29.38 23.46 21.51
CA PRO A 179 -29.82 23.34 22.89
C PRO A 179 -29.77 24.68 23.64
N THR A 180 -30.90 25.08 24.21
CA THR A 180 -31.04 26.18 25.18
C THR A 180 -31.04 25.64 26.62
N LYS A 181 -30.09 26.05 27.47
CA LYS A 181 -30.29 26.02 28.94
C LYS A 181 -29.66 27.24 29.64
N PRO A 182 -30.35 27.85 30.63
CA PRO A 182 -29.93 29.09 31.27
C PRO A 182 -29.08 28.84 32.53
N ARG A 183 -28.04 29.66 32.76
CA ARG A 183 -27.31 29.71 34.05
C ARG A 183 -27.73 30.94 34.85
N LYS A 184 -28.16 30.70 36.09
CA LYS A 184 -28.52 31.70 37.11
C LYS A 184 -27.26 32.39 37.64
N PHE A 185 -27.21 33.72 37.63
CA PHE A 185 -26.23 34.53 38.37
C PHE A 185 -26.90 35.28 39.53
N ARG A 186 -26.34 35.17 40.74
CA ARG A 186 -26.68 36.03 41.88
C ARG A 186 -25.64 37.15 42.02
N GLY A 187 -26.09 38.37 41.78
CA GLY A 187 -25.83 39.62 42.52
C GLY A 187 -24.42 40.06 42.86
N ILE A 188 -23.90 41.05 42.13
CA ILE A 188 -23.15 42.20 42.68
C ILE A 188 -23.64 43.47 41.97
N GLN A 189 -24.03 44.50 42.72
CA GLN A 189 -24.44 45.81 42.20
C GLN A 189 -23.22 46.62 41.73
N VAL A 190 -23.29 47.19 40.52
CA VAL A 190 -22.26 48.08 39.95
C VAL A 190 -22.89 49.44 39.58
N PRO A 191 -22.21 50.58 39.77
CA PRO A 191 -22.82 51.93 39.74
C PRO A 191 -23.26 52.41 38.36
N LYS A 192 -24.31 53.26 38.34
CA LYS A 192 -25.04 53.83 37.17
C LYS A 192 -24.24 54.63 36.12
N ARG A 193 -22.91 54.68 36.17
CA ARG A 193 -22.07 55.33 35.13
C ARG A 193 -21.41 54.38 34.13
N ILE A 194 -21.63 53.07 34.28
CA ILE A 194 -21.00 52.02 33.45
C ILE A 194 -21.94 51.50 32.34
N VAL A 195 -23.23 51.81 32.38
CA VAL A 195 -24.25 51.26 31.45
C VAL A 195 -24.06 51.76 30.01
N GLY A 196 -23.78 53.07 29.81
CA GLY A 196 -23.61 53.63 28.46
C GLY A 196 -22.37 53.12 27.72
N PHE A 197 -21.28 52.85 28.43
CA PHE A 197 -20.04 52.32 27.84
C PHE A 197 -20.16 50.82 27.52
N TRP A 198 -20.91 50.06 28.31
CA TRP A 198 -21.17 48.64 28.06
C TRP A 198 -22.19 48.40 26.96
N GLU A 199 -23.18 49.28 26.78
CA GLU A 199 -24.09 49.23 25.62
C GLU A 199 -23.37 49.59 24.32
N GLU A 200 -22.40 50.52 24.33
CA GLU A 200 -21.57 50.82 23.17
C GLU A 200 -20.57 49.71 22.83
N VAL A 201 -19.98 49.05 23.84
CA VAL A 201 -19.09 47.90 23.64
C VAL A 201 -19.88 46.65 23.23
N GLN A 202 -21.09 46.43 23.76
CA GLN A 202 -21.96 45.33 23.31
C GLN A 202 -22.51 45.58 21.91
N LYS A 203 -22.90 46.81 21.56
CA LYS A 203 -23.29 47.16 20.19
C LYS A 203 -22.11 47.06 19.23
N LYS A 204 -20.90 47.50 19.61
CA LYS A 204 -19.69 47.29 18.80
C LYS A 204 -19.37 45.81 18.64
N ASN A 205 -19.51 44.99 19.68
CA ASN A 205 -19.26 43.55 19.64
C ASN A 205 -20.33 42.77 18.86
N GLN A 206 -21.60 43.18 18.94
CA GLN A 206 -22.68 42.64 18.10
C GLN A 206 -22.49 43.04 16.65
N VAL A 207 -22.21 44.32 16.37
CA VAL A 207 -21.93 44.78 15.01
C VAL A 207 -20.66 44.14 14.45
N THR A 208 -19.62 43.86 15.26
CA THR A 208 -18.45 43.10 14.78
C THR A 208 -18.71 41.60 14.66
N GLN A 209 -19.61 41.00 15.44
CA GLN A 209 -20.04 39.61 15.22
C GLN A 209 -20.92 39.48 13.98
N GLU A 210 -21.86 40.41 13.77
CA GLU A 210 -22.73 40.49 12.60
C GLU A 210 -21.91 40.79 11.34
N LEU A 211 -20.94 41.71 11.39
CA LEU A 211 -19.97 41.92 10.29
C LEU A 211 -19.12 40.66 10.03
N LYS A 212 -18.68 39.92 11.06
CA LYS A 212 -17.95 38.65 10.91
C LYS A 212 -18.81 37.49 10.40
N GLU A 213 -20.13 37.56 10.57
CA GLU A 213 -21.09 36.59 10.04
C GLU A 213 -21.55 36.97 8.63
N GLU A 214 -21.58 38.26 8.30
CA GLU A 214 -21.89 38.80 6.99
C GLU A 214 -20.69 38.66 6.04
N GLU A 215 -19.46 38.97 6.48
CA GLU A 215 -18.20 38.66 5.79
C GLU A 215 -18.03 37.13 5.59
N ALA A 216 -18.55 36.31 6.51
CA ALA A 216 -18.55 34.84 6.38
C ALA A 216 -19.50 34.31 5.30
N ARG A 217 -20.50 35.08 4.86
CA ARG A 217 -21.36 34.71 3.72
C ARG A 217 -20.71 35.03 2.36
N TYR A 218 -19.64 35.82 2.33
CA TYR A 218 -18.97 36.28 1.10
C TYR A 218 -17.55 35.68 0.91
N ALA A 219 -17.06 34.82 1.80
CA ALA A 219 -15.75 34.19 1.65
C ALA A 219 -15.74 33.16 0.50
N SER A 220 -15.12 33.52 -0.62
CA SER A 220 -15.02 32.69 -1.83
C SER A 220 -14.25 31.37 -1.62
N SER A 221 -13.49 31.24 -0.53
CA SER A 221 -12.59 30.12 -0.27
C SER A 221 -13.21 28.93 0.48
N ARG A 222 -14.46 29.01 0.99
CA ARG A 222 -15.10 28.05 1.93
C ARG A 222 -14.32 27.79 3.24
N CYS A 223 -13.05 28.16 3.33
CA CYS A 223 -12.27 28.30 4.54
C CYS A 223 -12.69 29.60 5.26
N ARG A 224 -12.92 29.55 6.57
CA ARG A 224 -13.26 30.77 7.31
C ARG A 224 -11.96 31.41 7.80
N GLU A 225 -11.54 32.45 7.09
CA GLU A 225 -10.31 33.22 7.38
C GLU A 225 -10.62 34.33 8.41
N ILE A 226 -10.07 34.21 9.62
CA ILE A 226 -10.24 35.21 10.68
C ILE A 226 -8.95 36.04 10.76
N PRO A 227 -8.99 37.37 10.54
CA PRO A 227 -7.80 38.20 10.70
C PRO A 227 -7.21 38.06 12.11
N PHE A 228 -5.91 37.81 12.19
CA PHE A 228 -5.19 37.80 13.45
C PHE A 228 -4.78 39.24 13.79
N TYR A 229 -5.22 39.75 14.95
CA TYR A 229 -5.06 41.16 15.29
C TYR A 229 -3.80 41.49 16.10
N ASP A 230 -3.22 40.50 16.77
CA ASP A 230 -2.01 40.74 17.57
C ASP A 230 -0.81 40.96 16.67
N SER A 231 0.11 41.80 17.13
CA SER A 231 1.33 42.14 16.38
C SER A 231 2.32 40.98 16.22
N ILE A 232 2.18 39.94 17.03
CA ILE A 232 3.10 38.79 17.07
C ILE A 232 2.31 37.50 17.33
N LEU A 233 2.61 36.44 16.58
CA LEU A 233 2.17 35.07 16.86
C LEU A 233 3.39 34.20 17.21
N ASN A 234 3.32 33.44 18.30
CA ASN A 234 4.28 32.37 18.59
C ASN A 234 3.70 31.04 18.09
N TYR A 235 4.43 30.35 17.21
CA TYR A 235 4.00 29.08 16.59
C TYR A 235 4.96 27.93 16.95
N SER A 236 4.45 26.70 16.95
CA SER A 236 5.26 25.48 17.15
C SER A 236 5.92 25.05 15.85
N ASP A 237 5.14 25.01 14.76
CA ASP A 237 5.56 24.44 13.48
C ASP A 237 5.26 25.42 12.35
N LYS A 238 6.10 25.36 11.30
CA LYS A 238 5.97 26.13 10.06
C LYS A 238 6.02 25.16 8.89
N TYR A 239 5.03 25.24 8.02
CA TYR A 239 4.96 24.47 6.78
C TYR A 239 4.89 25.42 5.59
N ILE A 240 5.81 25.29 4.64
CA ILE A 240 5.76 26.09 3.41
C ILE A 240 4.65 25.55 2.52
N CYS A 241 3.80 26.42 1.99
CA CYS A 241 2.73 26.02 1.08
C CYS A 241 3.35 25.68 -0.28
N LYS A 242 3.16 24.46 -0.77
CA LYS A 242 3.87 23.97 -1.96
C LYS A 242 3.48 24.73 -3.24
N ASP A 243 2.20 25.09 -3.39
CA ASP A 243 1.65 25.76 -4.59
C ASP A 243 1.80 27.28 -4.54
N VAL A 244 1.96 27.84 -3.35
CA VAL A 244 2.14 29.28 -3.10
C VAL A 244 3.29 29.51 -2.11
N PRO A 245 4.56 29.27 -2.50
CA PRO A 245 5.71 29.27 -1.56
C PRO A 245 6.00 30.61 -0.88
N ALA A 246 5.43 31.71 -1.37
CA ALA A 246 5.45 33.01 -0.70
C ALA A 246 4.66 33.02 0.63
N PHE A 247 3.86 31.97 0.88
CA PHE A 247 3.04 31.79 2.07
C PHE A 247 3.39 30.48 2.81
N SER A 248 3.03 30.45 4.09
CA SER A 248 3.23 29.30 4.95
C SER A 248 2.07 29.12 5.92
N LEU A 249 1.84 27.87 6.31
CA LEU A 249 1.00 27.50 7.43
C LEU A 249 1.82 27.52 8.72
N TYR A 250 1.26 28.10 9.78
CA TYR A 250 1.86 28.19 11.11
C TYR A 250 0.93 27.50 12.11
N LYS A 251 1.42 26.47 12.80
CA LYS A 251 0.64 25.73 13.79
C LYS A 251 0.86 26.31 15.19
N ARG A 252 -0.22 26.54 15.94
CA ARG A 252 -0.16 26.88 17.37
C ARG A 252 -1.23 26.09 18.10
N ARG A 253 -0.82 25.05 18.82
CA ARG A 253 -1.74 24.06 19.42
C ARG A 253 -2.59 23.43 18.30
N GLU A 254 -3.91 23.45 18.44
CA GLU A 254 -4.87 22.94 17.45
C GLU A 254 -5.25 23.96 16.36
N SER A 255 -4.79 25.22 16.46
CA SER A 255 -5.10 26.26 15.46
C SER A 255 -4.05 26.31 14.36
N ILE A 256 -4.52 26.53 13.13
CA ILE A 256 -3.68 26.72 11.94
C ILE A 256 -3.83 28.16 11.46
N TYR A 257 -2.71 28.81 11.17
CA TYR A 257 -2.66 30.17 10.66
C TYR A 257 -1.99 30.21 9.29
N PHE A 258 -2.43 31.09 8.41
CA PHE A 258 -1.88 31.32 7.09
C PHE A 258 -1.31 32.74 6.99
N GLY A 259 -0.06 32.86 6.56
CA GLY A 259 0.61 34.15 6.43
C GLY A 259 1.83 34.08 5.54
N LYS A 260 2.46 35.23 5.29
CA LYS A 260 3.64 35.31 4.42
C LYS A 260 4.82 34.56 5.03
N THR A 261 5.57 33.86 4.19
CA THR A 261 6.72 33.05 4.62
C THR A 261 7.84 33.92 5.20
N GLU A 262 8.05 35.11 4.66
CA GLU A 262 9.09 36.06 5.06
C GLU A 262 8.88 36.63 6.48
N ASN A 263 7.62 36.67 6.95
CA ASN A 263 7.27 37.22 8.25
C ASN A 263 7.49 36.22 9.41
N GLY A 264 7.71 34.94 9.11
CA GLY A 264 7.89 33.88 10.10
C GLY A 264 9.34 33.43 10.23
N ALA A 265 9.95 33.69 11.40
CA ALA A 265 11.31 33.28 11.73
C ALA A 265 11.45 32.89 13.22
N ALA A 266 12.24 31.84 13.50
CA ALA A 266 12.58 31.39 14.86
C ALA A 266 11.38 31.19 15.81
N GLY A 267 10.29 30.58 15.32
CA GLY A 267 9.08 30.31 16.13
C GLY A 267 8.17 31.52 16.35
N ILE A 268 8.48 32.65 15.73
CA ILE A 268 7.75 33.92 15.87
C ILE A 268 7.33 34.43 14.48
N TYR A 269 6.08 34.85 14.36
CA TYR A 269 5.56 35.55 13.18
C TYR A 269 5.36 37.04 13.51
N ASN A 270 5.93 37.92 12.69
CA ASN A 270 5.75 39.36 12.79
C ASN A 270 4.53 39.80 11.97
N ASN A 271 3.44 40.14 12.66
CA ASN A 271 2.15 40.51 12.04
C ASN A 271 1.92 42.03 12.01
N ARG A 272 2.98 42.86 11.97
CA ARG A 272 2.82 44.32 11.85
C ARG A 272 2.13 44.75 10.56
N ASP A 273 2.28 43.96 9.50
CA ASP A 273 1.62 44.18 8.22
C ASP A 273 0.17 43.66 8.18
N LYS A 274 -0.32 43.05 9.27
CA LYS A 274 -1.66 42.47 9.41
C LYS A 274 -2.02 41.45 8.33
N SER A 275 -1.02 40.71 7.84
CA SER A 275 -1.17 39.72 6.78
C SER A 275 -1.53 38.31 7.26
N LEU A 276 -1.63 38.09 8.57
CA LEU A 276 -1.87 36.77 9.16
C LEU A 276 -3.36 36.50 9.37
N PHE A 277 -3.80 35.33 8.94
CA PHE A 277 -5.17 34.83 9.11
C PHE A 277 -5.17 33.53 9.90
N GLU A 278 -6.13 33.35 10.80
CA GLU A 278 -6.46 32.04 11.37
C GLU A 278 -7.41 31.32 10.42
N LEU A 279 -7.10 30.06 10.08
CA LEU A 279 -7.92 29.22 9.24
C LEU A 279 -8.85 28.39 10.12
N MET A 280 -10.16 28.59 10.02
CA MET A 280 -11.14 27.71 10.68
C MET A 280 -11.66 26.66 9.71
N ASN A 281 -12.17 25.56 10.27
CA ASN A 281 -12.72 24.40 9.55
C ASN A 281 -11.68 23.70 8.65
N VAL A 282 -10.42 23.72 9.05
CA VAL A 282 -9.34 22.95 8.41
C VAL A 282 -8.95 21.78 9.30
N ASN A 283 -8.63 20.64 8.68
CA ASN A 283 -8.17 19.42 9.33
C ASN A 283 -6.73 19.09 8.91
N GLU A 284 -6.19 17.97 9.38
CA GLU A 284 -4.84 17.53 9.02
C GLU A 284 -4.71 17.21 7.53
N ASP A 285 -5.75 16.66 6.90
CA ASP A 285 -5.77 16.37 5.45
C ASP A 285 -5.62 17.66 4.63
N PHE A 286 -6.30 18.75 5.02
CA PHE A 286 -6.12 20.05 4.37
C PHE A 286 -4.67 20.54 4.48
N VAL A 287 -4.05 20.40 5.66
CA VAL A 287 -2.64 20.76 5.86
C VAL A 287 -1.75 19.89 4.95
N GLN A 288 -2.04 18.60 4.82
CA GLN A 288 -1.32 17.70 3.93
C GLN A 288 -1.45 18.14 2.46
N PHE A 289 -2.65 18.42 1.97
CA PHE A 289 -2.86 18.91 0.59
C PHE A 289 -2.08 20.21 0.31
N MET A 290 -2.02 21.13 1.28
CA MET A 290 -1.32 22.41 1.17
C MET A 290 0.21 22.29 1.15
N THR A 291 0.77 21.20 1.66
CA THR A 291 2.21 21.11 2.01
C THR A 291 2.94 19.94 1.37
N THR A 292 2.21 18.89 0.99
CA THR A 292 2.77 17.62 0.52
C THR A 292 2.43 17.39 -0.94
N ASP A 293 3.42 16.96 -1.73
CA ASP A 293 3.17 16.44 -3.07
C ASP A 293 2.68 14.98 -2.95
N LEU A 294 1.37 14.78 -3.09
CA LEU A 294 0.76 13.45 -2.99
C LEU A 294 0.98 12.62 -4.27
N LEU A 295 1.40 13.25 -5.37
CA LEU A 295 1.65 12.58 -6.65
C LEU A 295 3.14 12.31 -6.89
N GLY A 296 4.02 12.71 -5.97
CA GLY A 296 5.47 12.56 -6.09
C GLY A 296 6.01 11.12 -5.92
N GLY A 297 5.14 10.10 -5.88
CA GLY A 297 5.52 8.69 -5.79
C GLY A 297 5.93 8.20 -4.39
N GLU A 298 6.13 9.10 -3.42
CA GLU A 298 6.47 8.74 -2.04
C GLU A 298 5.30 8.14 -1.24
N TYR A 299 4.07 8.30 -1.75
CA TYR A 299 2.84 7.89 -1.07
C TYR A 299 2.07 6.87 -1.91
N GLN A 300 1.68 5.76 -1.28
CA GLN A 300 0.69 4.86 -1.86
C GLN A 300 -0.70 5.40 -1.54
N LEU A 301 -1.36 5.97 -2.54
CA LEU A 301 -2.69 6.54 -2.38
C LEU A 301 -3.77 5.45 -2.35
N THR A 302 -4.73 5.61 -1.42
CA THR A 302 -5.95 4.80 -1.33
C THR A 302 -7.16 5.65 -1.72
N PRO A 303 -8.34 5.04 -1.99
CA PRO A 303 -9.56 5.80 -2.25
C PRO A 303 -9.84 6.81 -1.11
N PHE A 304 -10.13 8.05 -1.49
CA PHE A 304 -10.28 9.14 -0.53
C PHE A 304 -11.56 8.95 0.28
N SER A 305 -11.48 9.14 1.58
CA SER A 305 -12.60 9.24 2.50
C SER A 305 -13.44 10.49 2.24
N GLY A 306 -14.64 10.55 2.82
CA GLY A 306 -15.49 11.75 2.74
C GLY A 306 -14.78 13.00 3.27
N VAL A 307 -14.02 12.84 4.36
CA VAL A 307 -13.28 13.93 5.01
C VAL A 307 -12.13 14.43 4.13
N GLU A 308 -11.38 13.54 3.47
CA GLU A 308 -10.33 13.93 2.51
C GLU A 308 -10.90 14.63 1.27
N LYS A 309 -12.08 14.22 0.80
CA LYS A 309 -12.76 14.90 -0.32
C LYS A 309 -13.15 16.32 0.04
N GLU A 310 -13.73 16.52 1.23
CA GLU A 310 -14.06 17.85 1.75
C GLU A 310 -12.79 18.71 1.91
N ALA A 311 -11.73 18.16 2.47
CA ALA A 311 -10.45 18.86 2.62
C ALA A 311 -9.83 19.26 1.27
N MET A 312 -9.92 18.38 0.26
CA MET A 312 -9.48 18.65 -1.11
C MET A 312 -10.28 19.79 -1.77
N GLU A 313 -11.60 19.85 -1.55
CA GLU A 313 -12.43 20.95 -2.02
C GLU A 313 -12.05 22.29 -1.34
N VAL A 314 -11.80 22.27 -0.03
CA VAL A 314 -11.35 23.46 0.71
C VAL A 314 -9.98 23.91 0.20
N TYR A 315 -9.04 22.98 -0.01
CA TYR A 315 -7.73 23.24 -0.60
C TYR A 315 -7.83 23.95 -1.96
N PHE A 316 -8.65 23.43 -2.89
CA PHE A 316 -8.84 24.03 -4.20
C PHE A 316 -9.34 25.48 -4.11
N ASN A 317 -10.42 25.68 -3.35
CA ASN A 317 -11.07 26.98 -3.24
C ASN A 317 -10.14 28.00 -2.56
N PHE A 318 -9.42 27.58 -1.53
CA PHE A 318 -8.47 28.42 -0.80
C PHE A 318 -7.29 28.86 -1.66
N ILE A 319 -6.66 27.94 -2.38
CA ILE A 319 -5.55 28.27 -3.27
C ILE A 319 -6.02 29.14 -4.44
N CYS A 320 -7.20 28.88 -5.02
CA CYS A 320 -7.75 29.74 -6.07
C CYS A 320 -7.96 31.18 -5.57
N ALA A 321 -8.55 31.36 -4.39
CA ALA A 321 -8.73 32.69 -3.79
C ALA A 321 -7.37 33.38 -3.52
N CYS A 322 -6.36 32.62 -3.09
CA CYS A 322 -5.00 33.16 -2.92
C CYS A 322 -4.42 33.66 -4.25
N PHE A 323 -4.55 32.89 -5.33
CA PHE A 323 -4.10 33.34 -6.65
C PHE A 323 -4.89 34.56 -7.13
N GLU A 324 -6.21 34.58 -6.99
CA GLU A 324 -7.03 35.74 -7.36
C GLU A 324 -6.59 37.04 -6.66
N ALA A 325 -6.23 36.97 -5.37
CA ALA A 325 -5.81 38.12 -4.59
C ALA A 325 -4.37 38.61 -4.89
N TYR A 326 -3.46 37.66 -5.18
CA TYR A 326 -2.02 37.89 -5.15
C TYR A 326 -1.27 37.68 -6.48
N ILE A 327 -1.95 37.24 -7.53
CA ILE A 327 -1.33 37.04 -8.85
C ILE A 327 -0.76 38.35 -9.40
N GLY A 328 0.47 38.30 -9.91
CA GLY A 328 1.22 39.46 -10.38
C GLY A 328 1.79 40.35 -9.26
N LYS A 329 1.57 40.00 -7.98
CA LYS A 329 2.13 40.70 -6.81
C LYS A 329 3.10 39.81 -6.03
N LEU A 330 2.60 38.70 -5.49
CA LEU A 330 3.35 37.73 -4.68
C LEU A 330 3.35 36.33 -5.29
N THR A 331 2.41 36.06 -6.20
CA THR A 331 2.34 34.81 -6.97
C THR A 331 2.36 35.11 -8.46
N THR A 332 2.67 34.10 -9.26
CA THR A 332 2.86 34.19 -10.71
C THR A 332 1.80 33.39 -11.46
N VAL A 333 1.59 33.75 -12.73
CA VAL A 333 0.73 32.97 -13.64
C VAL A 333 1.28 31.55 -13.81
N MET A 334 2.60 31.37 -13.82
CA MET A 334 3.22 30.05 -13.95
C MET A 334 2.95 29.16 -12.72
N GLU A 335 3.02 29.70 -11.51
CA GLU A 335 2.64 28.96 -10.29
C GLU A 335 1.17 28.55 -10.32
N TYR A 336 0.28 29.44 -10.78
CA TYR A 336 -1.15 29.12 -10.91
C TYR A 336 -1.42 28.00 -11.93
N LEU A 337 -0.72 28.01 -13.08
CA LEU A 337 -0.84 26.96 -14.09
C LEU A 337 -0.31 25.61 -13.57
N LYS A 338 0.80 25.62 -12.82
CA LYS A 338 1.33 24.41 -12.17
C LYS A 338 0.36 23.84 -11.14
N PHE A 339 -0.22 24.69 -10.29
CA PHE A 339 -1.25 24.30 -9.33
C PHE A 339 -2.46 23.67 -10.04
N LYS A 340 -2.95 24.29 -11.11
CA LYS A 340 -4.09 23.75 -11.88
C LYS A 340 -3.79 22.38 -12.48
N ASP A 341 -2.62 22.23 -13.07
CA ASP A 341 -2.18 20.95 -13.63
C ASP A 341 -2.11 19.86 -12.55
N TYR A 342 -1.43 20.16 -11.44
CA TYR A 342 -1.35 19.28 -10.28
C TYR A 342 -2.74 18.88 -9.74
N TYR A 343 -3.62 19.86 -9.52
CA TYR A 343 -4.96 19.61 -8.98
C TYR A 343 -5.80 18.74 -9.93
N ASN A 344 -5.72 18.98 -11.24
CA ASN A 344 -6.43 18.15 -12.23
C ASN A 344 -5.92 16.71 -12.20
N ARG A 345 -4.60 16.51 -12.12
CA ARG A 345 -4.01 15.17 -11.98
C ARG A 345 -4.46 14.49 -10.67
N LEU A 346 -4.51 15.24 -9.57
CA LEU A 346 -4.98 14.73 -8.28
C LEU A 346 -6.46 14.33 -8.32
N MET A 347 -7.30 15.12 -9.00
CA MET A 347 -8.71 14.80 -9.24
C MET A 347 -8.88 13.53 -10.09
N LEU A 348 -8.11 13.40 -11.17
CA LEU A 348 -8.12 12.20 -12.01
C LEU A 348 -7.66 10.96 -11.23
N MET A 349 -6.60 11.08 -10.43
CA MET A 349 -6.11 10.02 -9.57
C MET A 349 -7.19 9.59 -8.56
N ARG A 350 -7.84 10.55 -7.88
CA ARG A 350 -8.94 10.25 -6.96
C ARG A 350 -10.07 9.46 -7.64
N ILE A 351 -10.52 9.91 -8.81
CA ILE A 351 -11.57 9.23 -9.58
C ILE A 351 -11.12 7.82 -9.96
N SER A 352 -9.89 7.68 -10.45
CA SER A 352 -9.32 6.37 -10.81
C SER A 352 -9.25 5.41 -9.61
N LEU A 353 -8.90 5.90 -8.42
CA LEU A 353 -8.88 5.09 -7.20
C LEU A 353 -10.29 4.64 -6.79
N GLU A 354 -11.30 5.51 -6.90
CA GLU A 354 -12.70 5.16 -6.65
C GLU A 354 -13.21 4.13 -7.68
N GLU A 355 -12.92 4.31 -8.96
CA GLU A 355 -13.26 3.35 -10.02
C GLU A 355 -12.59 2.00 -9.80
N LYS A 356 -11.30 2.00 -9.43
CA LYS A 356 -10.56 0.78 -9.10
C LYS A 356 -11.18 0.08 -7.90
N GLN A 357 -11.51 0.80 -6.83
CA GLN A 357 -12.17 0.22 -5.64
C GLN A 357 -13.48 -0.48 -6.00
N VAL A 358 -14.30 0.14 -6.86
CA VAL A 358 -15.57 -0.44 -7.32
C VAL A 358 -15.31 -1.67 -8.19
N ALA A 359 -14.37 -1.58 -9.14
CA ALA A 359 -13.99 -2.70 -10.00
C ALA A 359 -13.47 -3.90 -9.20
N ASP A 360 -12.59 -3.65 -8.23
CA ASP A 360 -12.03 -4.64 -7.33
C ASP A 360 -13.14 -5.27 -6.49
N TYR A 361 -14.06 -4.49 -5.92
CA TYR A 361 -15.20 -5.04 -5.17
C TYR A 361 -16.02 -6.02 -6.01
N TYR A 362 -16.43 -5.65 -7.22
CA TYR A 362 -17.23 -6.53 -8.07
C TYR A 362 -16.47 -7.76 -8.57
N ARG A 363 -15.16 -7.62 -8.80
CA ARG A 363 -14.29 -8.74 -9.14
C ARG A 363 -14.18 -9.71 -7.96
N ALA A 364 -13.90 -9.20 -6.76
CA ALA A 364 -13.80 -9.99 -5.53
C ALA A 364 -15.12 -10.68 -5.20
N LEU A 365 -16.25 -9.99 -5.40
CA LEU A 365 -17.59 -10.56 -5.24
C LEU A 365 -17.81 -11.79 -6.13
N ARG A 366 -17.45 -11.71 -7.41
CA ARG A 366 -17.56 -12.85 -8.33
C ARG A 366 -16.74 -14.07 -7.86
N LEU A 367 -15.54 -13.81 -7.37
CA LEU A 367 -14.65 -14.85 -6.86
C LEU A 367 -15.18 -15.46 -5.56
N ALA A 368 -15.68 -14.63 -4.65
CA ALA A 368 -16.30 -15.06 -3.40
C ALA A 368 -17.53 -15.94 -3.66
N ASP A 369 -18.42 -15.52 -4.56
CA ASP A 369 -19.61 -16.31 -4.92
C ASP A 369 -19.20 -17.66 -5.54
N SER A 370 -18.20 -17.67 -6.44
CA SER A 370 -17.70 -18.91 -7.05
C SER A 370 -17.09 -19.86 -6.00
N TYR A 371 -16.27 -19.31 -5.10
CA TYR A 371 -15.70 -20.05 -3.98
C TYR A 371 -16.79 -20.67 -3.09
N MET A 372 -17.77 -19.86 -2.65
CA MET A 372 -18.87 -20.33 -1.80
C MET A 372 -19.73 -21.39 -2.49
N GLU A 373 -19.98 -21.27 -3.79
CA GLU A 373 -20.71 -22.28 -4.57
C GLU A 373 -19.95 -23.61 -4.67
N TYR A 374 -18.62 -23.59 -4.82
CA TYR A 374 -17.82 -24.83 -4.73
C TYR A 374 -17.93 -25.45 -3.34
N MET A 375 -17.76 -24.66 -2.28
CA MET A 375 -17.86 -25.16 -0.90
C MET A 375 -19.24 -25.78 -0.65
N ARG A 376 -20.31 -25.08 -1.02
CA ARG A 376 -21.69 -25.56 -0.89
C ARG A 376 -21.96 -26.80 -1.74
N GLY A 377 -21.48 -26.83 -2.99
CA GLY A 377 -21.68 -27.93 -3.92
C GLY A 377 -21.08 -29.26 -3.43
N TYR A 378 -19.98 -29.18 -2.66
CA TYR A 378 -19.36 -30.32 -2.00
C TYR A 378 -19.80 -30.55 -0.55
N ASP A 379 -20.86 -29.87 -0.08
CA ASP A 379 -21.37 -29.98 1.29
C ASP A 379 -20.30 -29.64 2.35
N LEU A 380 -19.48 -28.62 2.04
CA LEU A 380 -18.41 -28.11 2.89
C LEU A 380 -18.84 -26.82 3.58
N SER A 381 -18.35 -26.63 4.80
CA SER A 381 -18.61 -25.42 5.59
C SER A 381 -17.55 -24.35 5.34
N VAL A 382 -17.96 -23.08 5.41
CA VAL A 382 -17.10 -21.89 5.32
C VAL A 382 -17.17 -21.15 6.65
N SER A 383 -16.04 -20.68 7.19
CA SER A 383 -15.99 -19.96 8.47
C SER A 383 -16.47 -18.51 8.35
N ASP A 384 -16.12 -17.88 7.23
CA ASP A 384 -16.27 -16.45 7.01
C ASP A 384 -17.58 -16.18 6.25
N ASP A 385 -18.20 -15.03 6.51
CA ASP A 385 -19.32 -14.57 5.71
C ASP A 385 -18.86 -13.97 4.37
N ARG A 386 -19.82 -13.66 3.50
CA ARG A 386 -19.53 -13.20 2.14
C ARG A 386 -18.76 -11.89 2.13
N GLU A 387 -19.14 -10.94 2.99
CA GLU A 387 -18.49 -9.65 3.11
C GLU A 387 -17.03 -9.79 3.60
N GLU A 388 -16.77 -10.66 4.58
CA GLU A 388 -15.43 -10.95 5.09
C GLU A 388 -14.56 -11.62 4.01
N ILE A 389 -15.12 -12.55 3.22
CA ILE A 389 -14.42 -13.16 2.08
C ILE A 389 -14.02 -12.12 1.03
N ILE A 390 -14.94 -11.22 0.65
CA ILE A 390 -14.67 -10.15 -0.32
C ILE A 390 -13.56 -9.23 0.17
N GLN A 391 -13.62 -8.83 1.44
CA GLN A 391 -12.59 -7.99 2.06
C GLN A 391 -11.22 -8.69 2.08
N ASN A 392 -11.19 -9.97 2.44
CA ASN A 392 -9.96 -10.74 2.50
C ASN A 392 -9.37 -10.95 1.10
N ILE A 393 -10.19 -11.26 0.09
CA ILE A 393 -9.78 -11.33 -1.33
C ILE A 393 -9.14 -10.03 -1.79
N THR A 394 -9.81 -8.90 -1.53
CA THR A 394 -9.34 -7.56 -1.95
C THR A 394 -8.05 -7.16 -1.22
N SER A 395 -7.84 -7.65 0.00
CA SER A 395 -6.65 -7.39 0.83
C SER A 395 -5.58 -8.48 0.70
N GLU A 396 -5.75 -9.42 -0.24
CA GLU A 396 -4.85 -10.56 -0.49
C GLU A 396 -4.60 -11.48 0.72
N LYS A 397 -5.51 -11.49 1.69
CA LYS A 397 -5.48 -12.38 2.86
C LYS A 397 -6.13 -13.73 2.53
N ASN A 398 -5.60 -14.40 1.50
CA ASN A 398 -6.33 -15.44 0.77
C ASN A 398 -5.92 -16.87 1.09
N LEU A 399 -4.93 -17.07 1.95
CA LEU A 399 -4.39 -18.39 2.30
C LEU A 399 -5.48 -19.37 2.75
N ASN A 400 -6.51 -18.87 3.45
CA ASN A 400 -7.56 -19.74 3.95
C ASN A 400 -8.40 -20.34 2.82
N TYR A 401 -8.89 -19.51 1.89
CA TYR A 401 -9.72 -19.92 0.76
C TYR A 401 -8.96 -20.78 -0.24
N LEU A 402 -7.68 -20.47 -0.49
CA LEU A 402 -6.82 -21.29 -1.34
C LEU A 402 -6.66 -22.71 -0.75
N GLY A 403 -6.50 -22.80 0.58
CA GLY A 403 -6.44 -24.08 1.29
C GLY A 403 -7.75 -24.86 1.21
N ASP A 404 -8.89 -24.18 1.32
CA ASP A 404 -10.22 -24.81 1.23
C ASP A 404 -10.48 -25.42 -0.15
N LEU A 405 -10.12 -24.70 -1.21
CA LEU A 405 -10.17 -25.24 -2.58
C LEU A 405 -9.19 -26.40 -2.77
N GLN A 406 -8.00 -26.32 -2.17
CA GLN A 406 -7.00 -27.40 -2.23
C GLN A 406 -7.51 -28.68 -1.55
N ILE A 407 -8.27 -28.55 -0.46
CA ILE A 407 -8.86 -29.69 0.25
C ILE A 407 -9.78 -30.49 -0.69
N ILE A 408 -10.56 -29.83 -1.55
CA ILE A 408 -11.39 -30.50 -2.56
C ILE A 408 -10.51 -31.28 -3.55
N LEU A 409 -9.45 -30.66 -4.06
CA LEU A 409 -8.54 -31.27 -5.03
C LEU A 409 -7.82 -32.51 -4.47
N ASP A 410 -7.39 -32.42 -3.21
CA ASP A 410 -6.57 -33.46 -2.55
C ASP A 410 -7.41 -34.62 -2.02
N ASN A 411 -8.64 -34.34 -1.56
CA ASN A 411 -9.45 -35.29 -0.80
C ASN A 411 -10.73 -35.71 -1.52
N HIS A 412 -10.94 -35.35 -2.78
CA HIS A 412 -12.11 -35.77 -3.55
C HIS A 412 -11.78 -36.21 -4.97
N VAL A 413 -12.58 -37.15 -5.50
CA VAL A 413 -12.46 -37.60 -6.89
C VAL A 413 -13.24 -36.64 -7.78
N ILE A 414 -12.51 -35.81 -8.52
CA ILE A 414 -13.08 -34.83 -9.45
C ILE A 414 -12.51 -35.02 -10.86
N CYS A 415 -13.32 -34.72 -11.88
CA CYS A 415 -12.90 -34.83 -13.28
C CYS A 415 -11.89 -33.73 -13.65
N SER A 416 -11.16 -33.94 -14.74
CA SER A 416 -10.11 -33.02 -15.20
C SER A 416 -10.60 -31.58 -15.42
N GLU A 417 -11.81 -31.42 -15.97
CA GLU A 417 -12.42 -30.10 -16.21
C GLU A 417 -12.71 -29.37 -14.90
N ALA A 418 -13.24 -30.06 -13.89
CA ALA A 418 -13.47 -29.48 -12.57
C ALA A 418 -12.16 -29.10 -11.86
N LYS A 419 -11.10 -29.92 -12.00
CA LYS A 419 -9.75 -29.60 -11.50
C LYS A 419 -9.23 -28.32 -12.11
N GLU A 420 -9.35 -28.16 -13.42
CA GLU A 420 -8.91 -26.96 -14.13
C GLU A 420 -9.66 -25.73 -13.65
N LYS A 421 -10.98 -25.82 -13.47
CA LYS A 421 -11.80 -24.70 -13.00
C LYS A 421 -11.50 -24.27 -11.56
N ILE A 422 -11.29 -25.24 -10.66
CA ILE A 422 -10.86 -24.94 -9.28
C ILE A 422 -9.45 -24.32 -9.28
N GLY A 423 -8.54 -24.82 -10.13
CA GLY A 423 -7.21 -24.24 -10.31
C GLY A 423 -7.25 -22.80 -10.83
N GLN A 424 -8.09 -22.51 -11.83
CA GLN A 424 -8.33 -21.14 -12.33
C GLN A 424 -8.83 -20.22 -11.22
N LEU A 425 -9.78 -20.69 -10.40
CA LEU A 425 -10.28 -19.93 -9.26
C LEU A 425 -9.18 -19.66 -8.21
N GLN A 426 -8.34 -20.66 -7.91
CA GLN A 426 -7.19 -20.48 -7.02
C GLN A 426 -6.20 -19.44 -7.56
N GLU A 427 -5.91 -19.44 -8.87
CA GLU A 427 -5.05 -18.43 -9.48
C GLU A 427 -5.65 -17.02 -9.45
N GLU A 428 -6.95 -16.89 -9.80
CA GLU A 428 -7.64 -15.59 -9.78
C GLU A 428 -7.73 -14.99 -8.36
N ILE A 429 -7.90 -15.83 -7.34
CA ILE A 429 -7.88 -15.42 -5.93
C ILE A 429 -6.44 -15.09 -5.47
N ARG A 430 -5.45 -15.88 -5.88
CA ARG A 430 -4.05 -15.69 -5.48
C ARG A 430 -3.47 -14.40 -6.06
N TYR A 431 -3.75 -14.13 -7.33
CA TYR A 431 -3.21 -12.99 -8.08
C TYR A 431 -4.31 -11.97 -8.34
N PHE A 432 -4.96 -11.55 -7.26
CA PHE A 432 -6.11 -10.66 -7.34
C PHE A 432 -5.70 -9.31 -7.96
N HIS A 433 -4.66 -8.65 -7.45
CA HIS A 433 -4.17 -7.40 -8.05
C HIS A 433 -3.20 -7.58 -9.22
N GLY A 434 -2.97 -8.83 -9.64
CA GLY A 434 -1.97 -9.21 -10.63
C GLY A 434 -0.93 -10.14 -10.03
N LYS A 435 -0.07 -10.72 -10.87
CA LYS A 435 1.15 -11.37 -10.38
C LYS A 435 2.08 -10.23 -9.99
N GLU A 436 2.65 -10.27 -8.78
CA GLU A 436 3.91 -9.58 -8.56
C GLU A 436 4.86 -10.15 -9.62
N GLU A 437 5.21 -9.34 -10.61
CA GLU A 437 6.47 -9.55 -11.29
C GLU A 437 7.49 -9.38 -10.17
N GLU A 438 7.94 -10.50 -9.58
CA GLU A 438 9.31 -10.53 -9.08
C GLU A 438 10.09 -9.92 -10.23
N ALA A 439 10.65 -8.72 -10.02
CA ALA A 439 11.63 -8.20 -10.94
C ALA A 439 12.63 -9.34 -11.05
N GLU A 440 12.57 -10.09 -12.15
CA GLU A 440 13.62 -11.04 -12.46
C GLU A 440 14.84 -10.15 -12.37
N TYR A 441 15.71 -10.46 -11.42
CA TYR A 441 17.11 -10.21 -11.65
C TYR A 441 17.37 -10.99 -12.93
N ILE A 442 17.14 -10.34 -14.08
CA ILE A 442 17.82 -10.66 -15.30
C ILE A 442 19.26 -10.53 -14.85
N GLU A 443 19.90 -11.66 -14.55
CA GLU A 443 21.34 -11.72 -14.50
C GLU A 443 21.77 -11.09 -15.82
N GLU A 444 22.20 -9.83 -15.79
CA GLU A 444 22.79 -9.17 -16.93
C GLU A 444 23.93 -10.09 -17.33
N THR A 445 23.74 -10.89 -18.38
CA THR A 445 24.83 -11.65 -18.96
C THR A 445 25.91 -10.60 -19.27
N PRO A 446 27.14 -10.77 -18.75
CA PRO A 446 28.17 -9.77 -18.96
C PRO A 446 28.53 -9.74 -20.44
N VAL A 447 27.84 -8.90 -21.21
CA VAL A 447 28.22 -8.60 -22.59
C VAL A 447 29.54 -7.87 -22.51
N ASP A 448 30.61 -8.57 -22.89
CA ASP A 448 31.92 -8.00 -23.11
C ASP A 448 31.86 -7.16 -24.38
N PHE A 449 32.09 -5.86 -24.24
CA PHE A 449 32.15 -4.93 -25.37
C PHE A 449 33.42 -5.14 -26.21
N LEU A 450 34.30 -6.11 -25.86
CA LEU A 450 35.53 -6.46 -26.58
C LEU A 450 36.45 -5.26 -26.84
N GLY A 451 36.53 -4.35 -25.86
CA GLY A 451 37.30 -3.11 -25.94
C GLY A 451 36.66 -1.99 -26.77
N ALA A 452 35.42 -2.15 -27.26
CA ALA A 452 34.67 -1.08 -27.91
C ALA A 452 34.28 0.02 -26.92
N LYS A 453 34.22 1.26 -27.43
CA LYS A 453 33.77 2.44 -26.66
C LYS A 453 32.32 2.76 -27.01
N VAL A 454 31.55 3.22 -26.03
CA VAL A 454 30.21 3.74 -26.28
C VAL A 454 30.33 5.16 -26.80
N ILE A 455 29.73 5.47 -27.94
CA ILE A 455 29.76 6.79 -28.57
C ILE A 455 28.38 7.42 -28.53
N ILE A 456 28.30 8.68 -28.09
CA ILE A 456 27.10 9.50 -28.20
C ILE A 456 27.38 10.72 -29.09
N GLN A 457 26.43 11.08 -29.95
CA GLN A 457 26.50 12.25 -30.81
C GLN A 457 25.25 13.10 -30.71
N PHE A 458 25.45 14.41 -30.66
CA PHE A 458 24.39 15.41 -30.74
C PHE A 458 24.55 16.19 -32.04
N LEU A 459 23.47 16.31 -32.81
CA LEU A 459 23.46 16.98 -34.09
C LEU A 459 22.43 18.12 -34.10
N LYS A 460 22.75 19.15 -34.88
CA LYS A 460 21.85 20.26 -35.25
C LYS A 460 22.02 20.54 -36.73
N GLU A 461 20.93 20.61 -37.49
CA GLU A 461 20.99 20.78 -38.97
C GLU A 461 21.94 19.78 -39.66
N GLU A 462 21.89 18.51 -39.23
CA GLU A 462 22.74 17.40 -39.69
C GLU A 462 24.26 17.53 -39.45
N LYS A 463 24.70 18.57 -38.73
CA LYS A 463 26.10 18.72 -38.30
C LYS A 463 26.28 18.23 -36.87
N VAL A 464 27.36 17.49 -36.61
CA VAL A 464 27.76 17.09 -35.26
C VAL A 464 28.18 18.35 -34.50
N ILE A 465 27.44 18.67 -33.44
CA ILE A 465 27.72 19.81 -32.56
C ILE A 465 28.47 19.37 -31.30
N ASP A 466 28.28 18.12 -30.88
CA ASP A 466 29.03 17.54 -29.78
C ASP A 466 29.08 16.01 -29.88
N GLU A 467 30.15 15.43 -29.34
CA GLU A 467 30.45 14.01 -29.34
C GLU A 467 31.17 13.62 -28.05
N ALA A 468 30.76 12.51 -27.44
CA ALA A 468 31.46 11.94 -26.29
C ALA A 468 31.66 10.43 -26.46
N LEU A 469 32.80 9.95 -25.95
CA LEU A 469 33.23 8.56 -25.96
C LEU A 469 33.40 8.06 -24.53
N PHE A 470 32.73 6.96 -24.21
CA PHE A 470 32.76 6.32 -22.90
C PHE A 470 33.39 4.94 -23.01
N THR A 471 34.06 4.51 -21.95
CA THR A 471 34.42 3.09 -21.79
C THR A 471 33.15 2.27 -21.56
N SER A 472 33.18 0.98 -21.91
CA SER A 472 32.06 0.06 -21.70
C SER A 472 31.61 -0.03 -20.24
N GLU A 473 32.54 0.13 -19.29
CA GLU A 473 32.26 0.20 -17.85
C GLU A 473 31.38 1.40 -17.47
N ASN A 474 31.42 2.48 -18.25
CA ASN A 474 30.64 3.70 -18.04
C ASN A 474 29.38 3.77 -18.92
N LEU A 475 28.86 2.61 -19.35
CA LEU A 475 27.67 2.53 -20.19
C LEU A 475 26.46 3.25 -19.56
N GLU A 476 26.27 3.13 -18.25
CA GLU A 476 25.16 3.75 -17.54
C GLU A 476 25.18 5.29 -17.65
N GLN A 477 26.36 5.89 -17.43
CA GLN A 477 26.55 7.33 -17.59
C GLN A 477 26.37 7.76 -19.05
N ALA A 478 26.87 6.96 -20.01
CA ALA A 478 26.71 7.25 -21.43
C ALA A 478 25.23 7.30 -21.86
N VAL A 479 24.42 6.37 -21.34
CA VAL A 479 22.97 6.32 -21.60
C VAL A 479 22.26 7.47 -20.90
N TYR A 480 22.61 7.78 -19.65
CA TYR A 480 22.06 8.94 -18.93
C TYR A 480 22.32 10.26 -19.66
N ASP A 481 23.56 10.50 -20.11
CA ASP A 481 23.93 11.71 -20.84
C ASP A 481 23.22 11.80 -22.20
N TYR A 482 23.02 10.66 -22.86
CA TYR A 482 22.25 10.56 -24.11
C TYR A 482 20.76 10.90 -23.91
N LEU A 483 20.15 10.46 -22.81
CA LEU A 483 18.73 10.70 -22.52
C LEU A 483 18.48 12.15 -22.08
N THR A 484 19.22 12.64 -21.09
CA THR A 484 18.96 13.93 -20.42
C THR A 484 19.30 15.16 -21.25
N ARG A 485 20.28 15.04 -22.16
CA ARG A 485 20.74 16.20 -22.94
C ARG A 485 19.77 16.55 -24.06
N LYS A 486 19.42 17.84 -24.17
CA LYS A 486 18.51 18.37 -25.21
C LYS A 486 19.27 18.65 -26.52
N ALA A 487 18.86 18.01 -27.61
CA ALA A 487 19.35 18.29 -28.97
C ALA A 487 18.30 17.90 -30.03
N GLU A 488 18.45 18.45 -31.25
CA GLU A 488 17.55 18.18 -32.39
C GLU A 488 17.64 16.72 -32.84
N VAL A 489 18.86 16.18 -32.92
CA VAL A 489 19.07 14.74 -33.17
C VAL A 489 20.16 14.21 -32.23
N LYS A 490 19.88 13.06 -31.62
CA LYS A 490 20.79 12.34 -30.72
C LYS A 490 21.03 10.94 -31.25
N LYS A 491 22.27 10.46 -31.19
CA LYS A 491 22.62 9.08 -31.56
C LYS A 491 23.47 8.45 -30.47
N ILE A 492 23.26 7.17 -30.21
CA ILE A 492 24.12 6.35 -29.34
C ILE A 492 24.47 5.04 -30.04
N GLY A 493 25.70 4.58 -29.84
CA GLY A 493 26.20 3.35 -30.43
C GLY A 493 27.57 2.98 -29.91
N ILE A 494 28.33 2.23 -30.70
CA ILE A 494 29.68 1.80 -30.36
C ILE A 494 30.71 2.16 -31.42
N ASP A 495 31.93 2.47 -30.96
CA ASP A 495 33.14 2.62 -31.76
C ASP A 495 34.06 1.44 -31.46
N ARG A 496 34.26 0.57 -32.46
CA ARG A 496 35.14 -0.60 -32.39
C ARG A 496 36.23 -0.43 -33.43
N ASN A 497 37.46 -0.21 -32.97
CA ASN A 497 38.65 -0.06 -33.83
C ASN A 497 38.51 1.04 -34.92
N GLY A 498 37.76 2.11 -34.65
CA GLY A 498 37.53 3.21 -35.58
C GLY A 498 36.32 3.02 -36.51
N GLU A 499 35.65 1.87 -36.44
CA GLU A 499 34.35 1.65 -37.09
C GLU A 499 33.23 2.03 -36.13
N ARG A 500 32.42 3.02 -36.54
CA ARG A 500 31.34 3.60 -35.73
C ARG A 500 30.00 3.04 -36.18
N VAL A 501 29.32 2.34 -35.27
CA VAL A 501 28.00 1.76 -35.51
C VAL A 501 27.02 2.39 -34.53
N PHE A 502 26.10 3.22 -35.05
CA PHE A 502 25.01 3.79 -34.26
C PHE A 502 23.85 2.83 -34.20
N LEU A 503 23.39 2.57 -32.97
CA LEU A 503 22.38 1.56 -32.67
C LEU A 503 21.03 2.22 -32.44
N PHE A 504 21.00 3.40 -31.80
CA PHE A 504 19.77 4.14 -31.53
C PHE A 504 19.87 5.61 -31.97
N ILE A 505 18.73 6.17 -32.37
CA ILE A 505 18.56 7.58 -32.72
C ILE A 505 17.31 8.15 -32.04
N CYS A 506 17.40 9.38 -31.56
CA CYS A 506 16.29 10.17 -31.04
C CYS A 506 16.24 11.50 -31.81
N ARG A 507 15.04 11.96 -32.21
CA ARG A 507 14.85 13.23 -32.92
C ARG A 507 13.87 14.11 -32.15
N ASN A 508 14.21 15.38 -31.89
CA ASN A 508 13.34 16.38 -31.26
C ASN A 508 12.72 15.94 -29.92
N GLY A 509 13.40 15.10 -29.14
CA GLY A 509 12.89 14.60 -27.86
C GLY A 509 11.95 13.39 -27.94
N SER A 510 11.71 12.84 -29.15
CA SER A 510 10.96 11.59 -29.34
C SER A 510 11.67 10.37 -28.74
N VAL A 511 10.93 9.26 -28.59
CA VAL A 511 11.47 7.97 -28.12
C VAL A 511 12.69 7.54 -28.94
N SER A 512 13.67 6.92 -28.28
CA SER A 512 14.85 6.37 -28.96
C SER A 512 14.47 5.17 -29.83
N ILE A 513 14.78 5.25 -31.13
CA ILE A 513 14.41 4.23 -32.12
C ILE A 513 15.67 3.47 -32.53
N PRO A 514 15.63 2.13 -32.64
CA PRO A 514 16.74 1.36 -33.20
C PRO A 514 16.98 1.72 -34.67
N VAL A 515 18.24 1.94 -35.02
CA VAL A 515 18.71 2.31 -36.37
C VAL A 515 19.02 1.06 -37.19
N ILE A 516 19.26 -0.08 -36.52
CA ILE A 516 19.62 -1.34 -37.17
C ILE A 516 18.36 -1.98 -37.76
N ASN A 517 18.29 -2.05 -39.09
CA ASN A 517 17.19 -2.74 -39.77
C ASN A 517 17.59 -4.17 -40.20
N ARG A 518 16.58 -4.99 -40.52
CA ARG A 518 16.76 -6.40 -40.93
C ARG A 518 17.76 -6.58 -42.09
N LYS A 519 17.78 -5.66 -43.07
CA LYS A 519 18.73 -5.71 -44.20
C LYS A 519 20.17 -5.41 -43.78
N MET A 520 20.38 -4.56 -42.76
CA MET A 520 21.70 -4.29 -42.19
C MET A 520 22.22 -5.51 -41.43
N LYS A 521 21.37 -6.16 -40.64
CA LYS A 521 21.70 -7.41 -39.93
C LYS A 521 22.07 -8.54 -40.89
N GLU A 522 21.34 -8.67 -42.01
CA GLU A 522 21.59 -9.67 -43.07
C GLU A 522 22.97 -9.50 -43.73
N ASN A 523 23.53 -8.29 -43.75
CA ASN A 523 24.85 -8.00 -44.33
C ASN A 523 26.02 -8.21 -43.35
N TRP A 524 25.75 -8.46 -42.07
CA TRP A 524 26.80 -8.77 -41.08
C TRP A 524 27.19 -10.25 -41.13
N LYS A 525 28.48 -10.51 -40.87
CA LYS A 525 28.97 -11.87 -40.59
C LYS A 525 28.32 -12.36 -39.30
N GLU A 526 28.03 -13.65 -39.21
CA GLU A 526 27.29 -14.27 -38.09
C GLU A 526 27.86 -13.88 -36.72
N ALA A 527 29.18 -13.96 -36.54
CA ALA A 527 29.85 -13.57 -35.30
C ALA A 527 29.78 -12.06 -34.98
N ASP A 528 29.67 -11.19 -35.98
CA ASP A 528 29.48 -9.75 -35.77
C ASP A 528 28.01 -9.44 -35.48
N ARG A 529 27.08 -10.20 -36.07
CA ARG A 529 25.63 -10.07 -35.80
C ARG A 529 25.31 -10.38 -34.35
N ASP A 530 25.75 -11.53 -33.84
CA ASP A 530 25.49 -11.93 -32.46
C ASP A 530 26.08 -10.91 -31.46
N TYR A 531 27.25 -10.36 -31.77
CA TYR A 531 27.89 -9.31 -30.97
C TYR A 531 27.09 -8.00 -30.97
N TYR A 532 26.73 -7.47 -32.15
CA TYR A 532 25.99 -6.22 -32.23
C TYR A 532 24.57 -6.34 -31.67
N GLU A 533 23.93 -7.50 -31.77
CA GLU A 533 22.62 -7.77 -31.16
C GLU A 533 22.70 -7.80 -29.64
N ALA A 534 23.69 -8.48 -29.07
CA ALA A 534 23.91 -8.48 -27.61
C ALA A 534 24.21 -7.07 -27.07
N VAL A 535 24.97 -6.26 -27.81
CA VAL A 535 25.26 -4.87 -27.45
C VAL A 535 24.04 -3.97 -27.62
N GLU A 536 23.27 -4.15 -28.69
CA GLU A 536 22.00 -3.44 -28.95
C GLU A 536 21.00 -3.70 -27.81
N GLU A 537 20.81 -4.96 -27.42
CA GLU A 537 19.93 -5.38 -26.33
C GLU A 537 20.38 -4.79 -24.99
N LYS A 538 21.68 -4.83 -24.69
CA LYS A 538 22.21 -4.26 -23.44
C LYS A 538 22.01 -2.75 -23.35
N ILE A 539 22.21 -2.01 -24.44
CA ILE A 539 21.95 -0.57 -24.49
C ILE A 539 20.44 -0.29 -24.42
N ALA A 540 19.60 -1.08 -25.11
CA ALA A 540 18.14 -0.95 -25.05
C ALA A 540 17.60 -1.13 -23.64
N ASN A 541 18.01 -2.20 -22.95
CA ASN A 541 17.58 -2.48 -21.57
C ASN A 541 17.99 -1.34 -20.63
N LYS A 542 19.18 -0.77 -20.83
CA LYS A 542 19.63 0.37 -20.02
C LYS A 542 18.87 1.67 -20.35
N ILE A 543 18.55 1.90 -21.62
CA ILE A 543 17.68 3.01 -22.06
C ILE A 543 16.29 2.88 -21.45
N LEU A 544 15.70 1.68 -21.45
CA LEU A 544 14.38 1.43 -20.84
C LEU A 544 14.43 1.70 -19.33
N LYS A 545 15.38 1.08 -18.64
CA LYS A 545 15.53 1.21 -17.18
C LYS A 545 15.77 2.65 -16.72
N LEU A 546 16.59 3.42 -17.44
CA LEU A 546 16.88 4.82 -17.10
C LEU A 546 15.84 5.80 -17.66
N GLY A 547 15.18 5.43 -18.76
CA GLY A 547 14.09 6.20 -19.36
C GLY A 547 12.80 6.13 -18.54
N GLU A 548 12.56 5.03 -17.83
CA GLU A 548 11.45 4.90 -16.87
C GLU A 548 11.65 5.76 -15.60
N THR A 549 12.87 6.24 -15.35
CA THR A 549 13.18 7.15 -14.23
C THR A 549 13.08 8.65 -14.57
N GLU A 550 12.69 9.04 -15.80
CA GLU A 550 12.34 10.43 -16.16
C GLU A 550 10.98 10.54 -16.89
N ASP A 551 10.01 11.12 -16.16
CA ASP A 551 8.79 11.86 -16.53
C ASP A 551 7.58 11.22 -17.26
N GLU A 552 6.53 11.05 -16.45
CA GLU A 552 5.09 11.35 -16.58
C GLU A 552 4.58 12.42 -17.60
N ASN A 553 5.34 12.87 -18.59
CA ASN A 553 4.81 13.76 -19.63
C ASN A 553 5.03 13.17 -21.02
N GLY A 554 4.12 12.26 -21.38
CA GLY A 554 3.95 11.81 -22.75
C GLY A 554 3.75 12.99 -23.70
N THR A 555 4.78 13.27 -24.50
CA THR A 555 4.63 13.97 -25.77
C THR A 555 5.60 13.35 -26.77
N TYR A 556 5.00 12.78 -27.83
CA TYR A 556 5.68 12.14 -28.96
C TYR A 556 6.63 13.08 -29.70
#